data_AF-A0A7X6CQC6-F1
#
_entry.id   AF-A0A7X6CQC6-F1
#
_cell.length_a   1.000
_cell.length_b   1.000
_cell.length_c   1.000
_cell.angle_alpha   90.00
_cell.angle_beta   90.00
_cell.angle_gamma   90.00
#
_symmetry.space_group_name_H-M   'P 1'
#
loop_
_entity.id
_entity.type
_entity.pdbx_description
1 polymer ?
#
loop_
_entity_poly.entity_id
_entity_poly.type
_entity_poly.pdbx_seq_one_letter_code
_entity_poly.pdbx_strand_id
1 'polypeptide(L)'
;MAVNLVPETASEIVGDRDLPTWLAQQQITVACTTYQTSRLMFIGAHPEANRISGFWRIFDRAMGLFCTPSRIYLSSKYQLWQLENVLAAGQLHQGCDRLYVPRIARTTGDIDIHDVAVDSSGQVIFISTLLNCIATLSDYHSCKPLWKPGFISQYVNEDRCHLNGLAMVEGKPKYVTASSQSDVVDGWRDRRRNGGIIIDIESNDIAVTGLSMPHSPRWYQDKLWVLNSGRGELGYVDLESGKFRAIAFCPGYVRGLAFWQNWAIVGLSKPRGGDKTFSGLELDELLVKKDAEPRCGIMVIDINTGAVVHWLRFEGVVTELYDVQIIPEVQRPMALGFQTEEIAQLITLEFSPFTDN
;
A
#
# COMPACT_ATOMS: atom_id res chain seq x y z
N MET A 1 -6.94 30.83 11.25
CA MET A 1 -8.22 30.19 11.65
C MET A 1 -7.92 28.76 12.02
N ALA A 2 -8.49 28.25 13.11
CA ALA A 2 -8.12 27.00 13.74
C ALA A 2 -8.18 25.81 12.76
N VAL A 3 -7.08 25.07 12.65
CA VAL A 3 -7.03 23.77 11.96
C VAL A 3 -7.82 22.79 12.83
N ASN A 4 -8.95 22.29 12.31
CA ASN A 4 -9.73 21.26 12.97
C ASN A 4 -8.84 20.03 13.24
N LEU A 5 -8.42 19.86 14.50
CA LEU A 5 -7.70 18.68 15.01
C LEU A 5 -8.64 17.49 15.31
N VAL A 6 -9.85 17.52 14.76
CA VAL A 6 -10.77 16.38 14.69
C VAL A 6 -11.51 16.52 13.37
N PRO A 7 -11.53 15.51 12.49
CA PRO A 7 -12.50 15.53 11.42
C PRO A 7 -13.89 15.41 12.05
N GLU A 8 -14.77 16.38 11.76
CA GLU A 8 -16.16 16.05 11.43
C GLU A 8 -16.06 14.91 10.39
N THR A 9 -16.21 13.63 10.68
CA THR A 9 -17.12 12.96 11.61
C THR A 9 -16.47 11.68 12.17
N ALA A 10 -16.56 11.46 13.48
CA ALA A 10 -16.30 10.14 14.06
C ALA A 10 -17.29 9.05 13.58
N SER A 11 -18.30 9.41 12.78
CA SER A 11 -19.36 8.52 12.30
C SER A 11 -18.99 7.68 11.07
N GLU A 12 -17.82 7.89 10.46
CA GLU A 12 -17.41 7.18 9.23
C GLU A 12 -16.40 6.05 9.46
N ILE A 13 -15.86 5.90 10.68
CA ILE A 13 -14.90 4.85 11.04
C ILE A 13 -15.47 4.04 12.19
N VAL A 14 -15.64 2.74 11.97
CA VAL A 14 -16.08 1.77 12.98
C VAL A 14 -15.00 0.73 13.15
N GLY A 15 -14.58 0.44 14.37
CA GLY A 15 -13.51 -0.52 14.61
C GLY A 15 -13.70 -1.35 15.86
N ASP A 16 -12.85 -2.36 15.98
CA ASP A 16 -12.66 -3.11 17.21
C ASP A 16 -12.33 -2.19 18.39
N ARG A 17 -12.88 -2.48 19.57
CA ARG A 17 -12.76 -1.61 20.75
C ARG A 17 -11.33 -1.55 21.29
N ASP A 18 -10.57 -2.61 21.11
CA ASP A 18 -9.23 -2.75 21.64
C ASP A 18 -8.16 -2.29 20.65
N LEU A 19 -8.53 -2.03 19.38
CA LEU A 19 -7.61 -1.56 18.35
C LEU A 19 -6.81 -0.29 18.75
N PRO A 20 -7.40 0.77 19.34
CA PRO A 20 -6.63 1.93 19.78
C PRO A 20 -5.58 1.57 20.84
N THR A 21 -5.95 0.71 21.79
CA THR A 21 -5.04 0.24 22.84
C THR A 21 -3.91 -0.60 22.22
N TRP A 22 -4.24 -1.49 21.29
CA TRP A 22 -3.26 -2.32 20.60
C TRP A 22 -2.27 -1.47 19.78
N LEU A 23 -2.74 -0.51 18.97
CA LEU A 23 -1.87 0.42 18.23
C LEU A 23 -0.94 1.19 19.17
N ALA A 24 -1.48 1.69 20.30
CA ALA A 24 -0.71 2.39 21.32
C ALA A 24 0.38 1.49 21.94
N GLN A 25 0.03 0.25 22.31
CA GLN A 25 0.98 -0.71 22.88
C GLN A 25 2.06 -1.15 21.89
N GLN A 26 1.68 -1.37 20.63
CA GLN A 26 2.59 -1.75 19.57
C GLN A 26 3.49 -0.60 19.09
N GLN A 27 3.16 0.65 19.45
CA GLN A 27 3.87 1.84 18.99
C GLN A 27 3.93 1.92 17.46
N ILE A 28 2.79 1.69 16.81
CA ILE A 28 2.70 1.72 15.34
C ILE A 28 1.56 2.59 14.85
N THR A 29 1.76 3.12 13.64
CA THR A 29 0.71 3.71 12.83
C THR A 29 0.55 2.92 11.54
N VAL A 30 -0.70 2.68 11.13
CA VAL A 30 -1.01 2.17 9.80
C VAL A 30 -1.14 3.35 8.84
N ALA A 31 -0.29 3.40 7.82
CA ALA A 31 -0.44 4.31 6.70
C ALA A 31 -1.12 3.59 5.54
N CYS A 32 -2.09 4.22 4.91
CA CYS A 32 -2.79 3.63 3.77
C CYS A 32 -3.21 4.68 2.75
N THR A 33 -3.45 4.23 1.52
CA THR A 33 -3.86 5.09 0.42
C THR A 33 -5.23 4.69 -0.13
N THR A 34 -5.89 5.63 -0.80
CA THR A 34 -7.12 5.36 -1.55
C THR A 34 -6.97 5.94 -2.95
N TYR A 35 -7.20 5.11 -3.96
CA TYR A 35 -7.12 5.52 -5.35
C TYR A 35 -8.31 6.40 -5.73
N GLN A 36 -9.53 5.95 -5.41
CA GLN A 36 -10.76 6.61 -5.88
C GLN A 36 -11.02 7.95 -5.21
N THR A 37 -10.59 8.06 -3.95
CA THR A 37 -10.86 9.24 -3.13
C THR A 37 -9.60 10.08 -2.90
N SER A 38 -8.47 9.71 -3.52
CA SER A 38 -7.23 10.50 -3.55
C SER A 38 -6.67 10.85 -2.17
N ARG A 39 -6.63 9.90 -1.24
CA ARG A 39 -6.19 10.13 0.15
C ARG A 39 -4.92 9.35 0.47
N LEU A 40 -3.96 10.01 1.12
CA LEU A 40 -3.00 9.40 2.05
C LEU A 40 -3.59 9.52 3.45
N MET A 41 -3.71 8.40 4.17
CA MET A 41 -4.32 8.33 5.49
C MET A 41 -3.35 7.71 6.50
N PHE A 42 -3.41 8.20 7.73
CA PHE A 42 -2.73 7.64 8.88
C PHE A 42 -3.75 7.25 9.95
N ILE A 43 -3.59 6.06 10.48
CA ILE A 43 -4.44 5.47 11.51
C ILE A 43 -3.52 5.00 12.62
N GLY A 44 -3.34 5.87 13.62
CA GLY A 44 -2.59 5.57 14.83
C GLY A 44 -3.50 5.62 16.05
N ALA A 45 -2.91 5.85 17.22
CA ALA A 45 -3.63 5.96 18.47
C ALA A 45 -3.40 7.31 19.14
N HIS A 46 -4.38 7.74 19.94
CA HIS A 46 -4.20 8.80 20.93
C HIS A 46 -4.11 8.14 22.32
N PRO A 47 -2.91 7.82 22.83
CA PRO A 47 -2.75 6.92 23.99
C PRO A 47 -3.53 7.41 25.22
N GLU A 48 -3.44 8.70 25.55
CA GLU A 48 -4.11 9.29 26.72
C GLU A 48 -5.65 9.23 26.64
N ALA A 49 -6.22 9.28 25.43
CA ALA A 49 -7.66 9.31 25.21
C ALA A 49 -8.23 7.95 24.81
N ASN A 50 -7.37 6.92 24.70
CA ASN A 50 -7.68 5.58 24.23
C ASN A 50 -8.62 5.54 23.00
N ARG A 51 -8.27 6.31 21.97
CA ARG A 51 -9.06 6.41 20.73
C ARG A 51 -8.16 6.37 19.51
N ILE A 52 -8.73 6.03 18.35
CA ILE A 52 -8.02 6.14 17.07
C ILE A 52 -7.63 7.59 16.82
N SER A 53 -6.39 7.80 16.39
CA SER A 53 -5.91 9.05 15.80
C SER A 53 -5.91 8.91 14.30
N GLY A 54 -6.95 9.44 13.64
CA GLY A 54 -7.08 9.47 12.19
C GLY A 54 -6.60 10.79 11.61
N PHE A 55 -5.81 10.74 10.55
CA PHE A 55 -5.37 11.91 9.79
C PHE A 55 -5.32 11.59 8.30
N TRP A 56 -5.59 12.57 7.44
CA TRP A 56 -5.42 12.39 5.99
C TRP A 56 -5.05 13.66 5.24
N ARG A 57 -4.50 13.47 4.05
CA ARG A 57 -4.23 14.51 3.04
C ARG A 57 -4.58 14.02 1.65
N ILE A 58 -4.90 14.97 0.78
CA ILE A 58 -5.29 14.67 -0.60
C ILE A 58 -4.06 14.70 -1.51
N PHE A 59 -3.85 13.60 -2.22
CA PHE A 59 -2.91 13.47 -3.33
C PHE A 59 -3.68 12.77 -4.46
N ASP A 60 -3.78 13.43 -5.62
CA ASP A 60 -4.61 12.94 -6.73
C ASP A 60 -4.20 11.51 -7.12
N ARG A 61 -5.15 10.57 -7.01
CA ARG A 61 -4.91 9.13 -7.25
C ARG A 61 -3.74 8.58 -6.43
N ALA A 62 -3.78 8.76 -5.11
CA ALA A 62 -2.82 8.17 -4.18
C ALA A 62 -2.82 6.64 -4.29
N MET A 63 -1.65 6.05 -4.58
CA MET A 63 -1.50 4.63 -4.91
C MET A 63 -0.40 3.95 -4.07
N GLY A 64 0.68 3.49 -4.69
CA GLY A 64 1.76 2.75 -4.04
C GLY A 64 2.48 3.59 -2.99
N LEU A 65 2.85 2.95 -1.89
CA LEU A 65 3.34 3.60 -0.69
C LEU A 65 4.57 2.85 -0.14
N PHE A 66 5.61 3.59 0.23
CA PHE A 66 6.70 3.07 1.04
C PHE A 66 6.93 4.01 2.22
N CYS A 67 6.94 3.49 3.44
CA CYS A 67 7.05 4.30 4.65
C CYS A 67 8.19 3.86 5.55
N THR A 68 8.82 4.85 6.17
CA THR A 68 9.71 4.73 7.32
C THR A 68 9.30 5.79 8.35
N PRO A 69 9.79 5.75 9.59
CA PRO A 69 9.52 6.81 10.55
C PRO A 69 9.96 8.20 10.08
N SER A 70 11.01 8.29 9.27
CA SER A 70 11.58 9.55 8.78
C SER A 70 11.03 9.99 7.43
N ARG A 71 10.54 9.08 6.58
CA ARG A 71 10.25 9.37 5.18
C ARG A 71 9.11 8.55 4.62
N ILE A 72 8.32 9.15 3.73
CA ILE A 72 7.29 8.50 2.94
C ILE A 72 7.54 8.73 1.45
N TYR A 73 7.50 7.67 0.65
CA TYR A 73 7.34 7.75 -0.80
C TYR A 73 5.91 7.38 -1.16
N LEU A 74 5.27 8.21 -1.99
CA LEU A 74 3.88 8.05 -2.39
C LEU A 74 3.75 8.26 -3.90
N SER A 75 3.23 7.29 -4.63
CA SER A 75 2.80 7.53 -6.00
C SER A 75 1.42 8.21 -6.06
N SER A 76 1.29 9.13 -7.02
CA SER A 76 0.07 9.81 -7.39
C SER A 76 -0.18 9.59 -8.90
N LYS A 77 -1.24 10.20 -9.44
CA LYS A 77 -1.60 10.10 -10.85
C LYS A 77 -0.45 10.32 -11.84
N TYR A 78 0.44 11.27 -11.55
CA TYR A 78 1.54 11.59 -12.48
C TYR A 78 2.83 12.02 -11.78
N GLN A 79 2.91 11.84 -10.45
CA GLN A 79 4.13 12.09 -9.69
C GLN A 79 4.47 10.93 -8.76
N LEU A 80 5.75 10.82 -8.44
CA LEU A 80 6.20 10.20 -7.20
C LEU A 80 6.61 11.31 -6.22
N TRP A 81 5.96 11.33 -5.06
CA TRP A 81 6.25 12.26 -3.96
C TRP A 81 7.20 11.65 -2.95
N GLN A 82 8.10 12.48 -2.42
CA GLN A 82 8.89 12.20 -1.22
C GLN A 82 8.50 13.22 -0.14
N LEU A 83 8.02 12.71 1.00
CA LEU A 83 7.70 13.49 2.18
C LEU A 83 8.70 13.15 3.29
N GLU A 84 9.22 14.19 3.96
CA GLU A 84 10.17 14.04 5.06
C GLU A 84 9.52 14.41 6.39
N ASN A 85 9.77 13.62 7.43
CA ASN A 85 9.48 14.04 8.79
C ASN A 85 10.44 15.18 9.18
N VAL A 86 9.89 16.33 9.56
CA VAL A 86 10.68 17.51 9.93
C VAL A 86 10.79 17.72 11.44
N LEU A 87 10.20 16.85 12.25
CA LEU A 87 10.29 16.94 13.71
C LEU A 87 11.51 16.18 14.21
N ALA A 88 12.25 16.80 15.14
CA ALA A 88 13.28 16.12 15.91
C ALA A 88 12.67 15.05 16.83
N ALA A 89 13.50 14.12 17.31
CA ALA A 89 13.05 13.10 18.27
C ALA A 89 12.45 13.76 19.53
N GLY A 90 11.25 13.32 19.92
CA GLY A 90 10.49 13.87 21.06
C GLY A 90 9.82 15.22 20.81
N GLN A 91 10.07 15.88 19.67
CA GLN A 91 9.37 17.11 19.32
C GLN A 91 7.94 16.79 18.87
N LEU A 92 6.99 17.62 19.33
CA LEU A 92 5.60 17.55 18.91
C LEU A 92 5.23 18.77 18.07
N HIS A 93 4.36 18.58 17.09
CA HIS A 93 3.70 19.66 16.36
C HIS A 93 2.19 19.48 16.47
N GLN A 94 1.49 20.42 17.12
CA GLN A 94 0.04 20.33 17.34
C GLN A 94 -0.40 19.00 17.99
N GLY A 95 0.41 18.49 18.93
CA GLY A 95 0.17 17.20 19.61
C GLY A 95 0.47 15.95 18.76
N CYS A 96 1.04 16.13 17.57
CA CYS A 96 1.42 15.06 16.65
C CYS A 96 2.94 14.82 16.72
N ASP A 97 3.34 13.56 16.70
CA ASP A 97 4.72 13.11 16.94
C ASP A 97 5.56 12.96 15.66
N ARG A 98 4.91 13.07 14.49
CA ARG A 98 5.57 13.23 13.20
C ARG A 98 4.85 14.28 12.37
N LEU A 99 5.62 15.00 11.56
CA LEU A 99 5.11 15.94 10.56
C LEU A 99 5.81 15.68 9.23
N TYR A 100 5.15 14.93 8.35
CA TYR A 100 5.64 14.63 7.01
C TYR A 100 5.36 15.79 6.05
N VAL A 101 6.40 16.42 5.53
CA VAL A 101 6.29 17.55 4.60
C VAL A 101 6.76 17.13 3.21
N PRO A 102 5.96 17.34 2.14
CA PRO A 102 6.41 17.14 0.77
C PRO A 102 7.67 17.96 0.47
N ARG A 103 8.75 17.28 0.06
CA ARG A 103 10.04 17.90 -0.30
C ARG A 103 10.43 17.71 -1.75
N ILE A 104 10.06 16.58 -2.34
CA ILE A 104 10.37 16.27 -3.74
C ILE A 104 9.11 15.74 -4.43
N ALA A 105 8.88 16.22 -5.66
CA ALA A 105 7.90 15.66 -6.58
C ALA A 105 8.61 15.35 -7.90
N ARG A 106 8.64 14.08 -8.30
CA ARG A 106 9.20 13.66 -9.59
C ARG A 106 8.03 13.41 -10.53
N THR A 107 7.89 14.23 -11.57
CA THR A 107 6.84 14.07 -12.57
C THR A 107 7.19 12.92 -13.51
N THR A 108 6.36 11.88 -13.51
CA THR A 108 6.55 10.68 -14.33
C THR A 108 5.57 10.61 -15.50
N GLY A 109 4.47 11.37 -15.44
CA GLY A 109 3.27 11.09 -16.23
C GLY A 109 2.50 9.90 -15.65
N ASP A 110 1.35 9.59 -16.24
CA ASP A 110 0.44 8.52 -15.78
C ASP A 110 0.95 7.15 -16.23
N ILE A 111 2.10 6.73 -15.68
CA ILE A 111 2.69 5.40 -15.90
C ILE A 111 2.14 4.35 -14.92
N ASP A 112 1.07 4.71 -14.21
CA ASP A 112 0.34 3.87 -13.26
C ASP A 112 1.26 3.17 -12.23
N ILE A 113 2.01 3.99 -11.46
CA ILE A 113 2.95 3.48 -10.45
C ILE A 113 2.21 2.74 -9.35
N HIS A 114 2.31 1.41 -9.36
CA HIS A 114 1.42 0.55 -8.59
C HIS A 114 1.93 0.15 -7.21
N ASP A 115 3.23 -0.10 -7.10
CA ASP A 115 3.91 -0.48 -5.86
C ASP A 115 5.28 0.20 -5.84
N VAL A 116 5.75 0.58 -4.66
CA VAL A 116 6.97 1.39 -4.47
C VAL A 116 7.82 0.75 -3.38
N ALA A 117 9.12 0.67 -3.61
CA ALA A 117 10.10 0.20 -2.64
C ALA A 117 11.38 1.03 -2.72
N VAL A 118 12.20 0.93 -1.67
CA VAL A 118 13.57 1.45 -1.66
C VAL A 118 14.50 0.27 -1.46
N ASP A 119 15.50 0.15 -2.33
CA ASP A 119 16.50 -0.91 -2.23
C ASP A 119 17.58 -0.60 -1.18
N SER A 120 18.46 -1.57 -0.94
CA SER A 120 19.59 -1.43 0.00
C SER A 120 20.58 -0.31 -0.32
N SER A 121 20.58 0.23 -1.55
CA SER A 121 21.39 1.37 -1.95
C SER A 121 20.70 2.72 -1.73
N GLY A 122 19.43 2.71 -1.28
CA GLY A 122 18.60 3.90 -1.16
C GLY A 122 17.94 4.31 -2.48
N GLN A 123 18.03 3.50 -3.54
CA GLN A 123 17.37 3.78 -4.80
C GLN A 123 15.89 3.44 -4.72
N VAL A 124 15.05 4.38 -5.16
CA VAL A 124 13.61 4.13 -5.32
C VAL A 124 13.39 3.23 -6.52
N ILE A 125 12.68 2.13 -6.32
CA ILE A 125 12.26 1.19 -7.34
C ILE A 125 10.74 1.10 -7.29
N PHE A 126 10.10 0.99 -8.45
CA PHE A 126 8.64 0.91 -8.51
C PHE A 126 8.16 0.05 -9.66
N ILE A 127 6.94 -0.43 -9.54
CA ILE A 127 6.20 -1.11 -10.61
C ILE A 127 5.49 -0.04 -11.44
N SER A 128 5.73 -0.04 -12.75
CA SER A 128 4.86 0.64 -13.71
C SER A 128 3.98 -0.40 -14.38
N THR A 129 2.69 -0.37 -14.01
CA THR A 129 1.68 -1.26 -14.59
C THR A 129 1.49 -0.96 -16.06
N LEU A 130 1.37 0.32 -16.41
CA LEU A 130 1.18 0.77 -17.79
C LEU A 130 2.29 0.27 -18.72
N LEU A 131 3.54 0.29 -18.24
CA LEU A 131 4.73 -0.12 -19.00
C LEU A 131 5.10 -1.59 -18.82
N ASN A 132 4.38 -2.34 -17.98
CA ASN A 132 4.62 -3.76 -17.68
C ASN A 132 6.03 -4.04 -17.14
N CYS A 133 6.56 -3.16 -16.29
CA CYS A 133 7.96 -3.23 -15.86
C CYS A 133 8.22 -2.79 -14.43
N ILE A 134 9.38 -3.20 -13.91
CA ILE A 134 10.05 -2.56 -12.79
C ILE A 134 10.88 -1.41 -13.37
N ALA A 135 10.80 -0.24 -12.74
CA ALA A 135 11.53 0.95 -13.14
C ALA A 135 12.07 1.72 -11.92
N THR A 136 12.93 2.68 -12.19
CA THR A 136 13.39 3.69 -11.24
C THR A 136 13.21 5.10 -11.80
N LEU A 137 13.50 6.11 -10.98
CA LEU A 137 13.43 7.51 -11.36
C LEU A 137 14.46 7.84 -12.45
N SER A 138 14.11 8.78 -13.32
CA SER A 138 15.02 9.39 -14.29
C SER A 138 15.07 10.89 -14.07
N ASP A 139 16.24 11.51 -14.32
CA ASP A 139 16.42 12.96 -14.24
C ASP A 139 15.92 13.69 -15.50
N TYR A 140 15.74 12.97 -16.61
CA TYR A 140 15.41 13.55 -17.92
C TYR A 140 14.13 13.00 -18.55
N HIS A 141 13.67 11.83 -18.10
CA HIS A 141 12.53 11.12 -18.67
C HIS A 141 11.53 10.72 -17.57
N SER A 142 10.38 10.19 -17.97
CA SER A 142 9.35 9.67 -17.06
C SER A 142 9.88 8.67 -16.04
N CYS A 143 10.74 7.74 -16.49
CA CYS A 143 11.37 6.73 -15.66
C CYS A 143 12.55 6.08 -16.41
N LYS A 144 13.29 5.21 -15.73
CA LYS A 144 14.28 4.30 -16.31
C LYS A 144 13.82 2.86 -16.06
N PRO A 145 13.39 2.10 -17.09
CA PRO A 145 13.06 0.69 -16.93
C PRO A 145 14.28 -0.12 -16.48
N LEU A 146 14.07 -1.06 -15.57
CA LEU A 146 15.09 -1.94 -15.00
C LEU A 146 14.86 -3.40 -15.41
N TRP A 147 13.60 -3.85 -15.46
CA TRP A 147 13.24 -5.22 -15.76
C TRP A 147 11.80 -5.31 -16.27
N LYS A 148 11.50 -6.26 -17.15
CA LYS A 148 10.15 -6.66 -17.55
C LYS A 148 10.05 -8.19 -17.61
N PRO A 149 8.86 -8.78 -17.47
CA PRO A 149 8.68 -10.21 -17.67
C PRO A 149 9.17 -10.67 -19.05
N GLY A 150 9.72 -11.89 -19.13
CA GLY A 150 10.24 -12.47 -20.38
C GLY A 150 9.20 -12.58 -21.50
N PHE A 151 7.91 -12.75 -21.15
CA PHE A 151 6.81 -12.85 -22.13
C PHE A 151 6.32 -11.50 -22.66
N ILE A 152 6.73 -10.37 -22.07
CA ILE A 152 6.35 -9.04 -22.57
C ILE A 152 7.29 -8.67 -23.71
N SER A 153 6.79 -8.50 -24.94
CA SER A 153 7.66 -8.30 -26.11
C SER A 153 8.40 -6.95 -26.12
N GLN A 154 7.82 -5.90 -25.53
CA GLN A 154 8.40 -4.54 -25.55
C GLN A 154 7.88 -3.66 -24.41
N TYR A 155 8.63 -2.60 -24.06
CA TYR A 155 8.18 -1.55 -23.15
C TYR A 155 7.20 -0.63 -23.87
N VAL A 156 5.91 -0.78 -23.60
CA VAL A 156 4.83 -0.03 -24.25
C VAL A 156 3.72 0.29 -23.27
N ASN A 157 3.00 1.38 -23.55
CA ASN A 157 1.95 1.93 -22.71
C ASN A 157 0.62 1.18 -22.91
N GLU A 158 0.60 -0.12 -22.61
CA GLU A 158 -0.51 -1.00 -22.99
C GLU A 158 -1.10 -1.81 -21.83
N ASP A 159 -0.52 -1.76 -20.62
CA ASP A 159 -0.97 -2.58 -19.46
C ASP A 159 -1.40 -3.99 -19.89
N ARG A 160 -0.44 -4.77 -20.40
CA ARG A 160 -0.71 -6.05 -21.05
C ARG A 160 -1.02 -7.13 -20.02
N CYS A 161 -0.21 -7.18 -18.97
CA CYS A 161 -0.26 -8.23 -17.95
C CYS A 161 -0.75 -7.76 -16.58
N HIS A 162 -0.87 -6.45 -16.36
CA HIS A 162 -1.15 -5.85 -15.05
C HIS A 162 -0.16 -6.28 -13.97
N LEU A 163 1.12 -6.05 -14.25
CA LEU A 163 2.20 -6.15 -13.27
C LEU A 163 1.93 -5.14 -12.16
N ASN A 164 1.74 -5.58 -10.92
CA ASN A 164 1.05 -4.76 -9.91
C ASN A 164 1.70 -4.71 -8.52
N GLY A 165 2.64 -5.61 -8.22
CA GLY A 165 3.20 -5.73 -6.87
C GLY A 165 4.65 -6.19 -6.89
N LEU A 166 5.40 -5.78 -5.86
CA LEU A 166 6.83 -6.03 -5.72
C LEU A 166 7.18 -6.49 -4.31
N ALA A 167 7.83 -7.66 -4.20
CA ALA A 167 8.43 -8.13 -2.96
C ALA A 167 9.95 -7.94 -3.00
N MET A 168 10.47 -7.34 -1.94
CA MET A 168 11.90 -7.19 -1.70
C MET A 168 12.40 -8.31 -0.79
N VAL A 169 13.54 -8.92 -1.13
CA VAL A 169 14.27 -9.89 -0.30
C VAL A 169 15.66 -9.35 -0.07
N GLU A 170 16.07 -9.24 1.19
CA GLU A 170 17.40 -8.69 1.56
C GLU A 170 17.70 -7.33 0.89
N GLY A 171 16.68 -6.47 0.81
CA GLY A 171 16.80 -5.13 0.22
C GLY A 171 16.95 -5.11 -1.31
N LYS A 172 16.59 -6.19 -2.01
CA LYS A 172 16.60 -6.27 -3.49
C LYS A 172 15.26 -6.74 -4.05
N PRO A 173 14.83 -6.29 -5.24
CA PRO A 173 13.68 -6.86 -5.94
C PRO A 173 13.86 -8.37 -6.12
N LYS A 174 12.87 -9.18 -5.71
CA LYS A 174 12.93 -10.65 -5.92
C LYS A 174 11.69 -11.26 -6.56
N TYR A 175 10.49 -10.86 -6.13
CA TYR A 175 9.25 -11.41 -6.70
C TYR A 175 8.29 -10.29 -7.13
N VAL A 176 7.52 -10.55 -8.18
CA VAL A 176 6.44 -9.66 -8.63
C VAL A 176 5.15 -10.42 -8.85
N THR A 177 4.02 -9.73 -8.73
CA THR A 177 2.69 -10.23 -9.08
C THR A 177 2.18 -9.60 -10.37
N ALA A 178 1.49 -10.38 -11.19
CA ALA A 178 0.76 -9.91 -12.35
C ALA A 178 -0.61 -10.61 -12.47
N SER A 179 -1.60 -9.96 -13.07
CA SER A 179 -2.94 -10.55 -13.25
C SER A 179 -3.04 -11.55 -14.40
N SER A 180 -2.05 -11.58 -15.31
CA SER A 180 -1.97 -12.57 -16.38
C SER A 180 -0.58 -12.67 -17.00
N GLN A 181 -0.39 -13.62 -17.92
CA GLN A 181 0.76 -13.69 -18.84
C GLN A 181 0.49 -13.03 -20.20
N SER A 182 -0.56 -12.20 -20.33
CA SER A 182 -0.92 -11.61 -21.61
C SER A 182 0.14 -10.62 -22.09
N ASP A 183 0.48 -10.70 -23.38
CA ASP A 183 1.30 -9.73 -24.12
C ASP A 183 0.44 -8.93 -25.13
N VAL A 184 -0.81 -8.68 -24.76
CA VAL A 184 -1.80 -7.93 -25.55
C VAL A 184 -2.36 -6.82 -24.69
N VAL A 185 -2.55 -5.63 -25.28
CA VAL A 185 -3.18 -4.46 -24.62
C VAL A 185 -4.40 -4.87 -23.80
N ASP A 186 -4.41 -4.49 -22.51
CA ASP A 186 -5.49 -4.80 -21.56
C ASP A 186 -5.85 -6.29 -21.41
N GLY A 187 -5.07 -7.23 -21.95
CA GLY A 187 -5.47 -8.63 -22.09
C GLY A 187 -5.61 -9.40 -20.76
N TRP A 188 -5.08 -8.84 -19.67
CA TRP A 188 -5.31 -9.35 -18.32
C TRP A 188 -6.77 -9.28 -17.87
N ARG A 189 -7.58 -8.38 -18.42
CA ARG A 189 -8.99 -8.17 -18.03
C ARG A 189 -9.87 -9.39 -18.27
N ASP A 190 -9.50 -10.20 -19.27
CA ASP A 190 -10.19 -11.45 -19.62
C ASP A 190 -9.74 -12.64 -18.76
N ARG A 191 -8.76 -12.44 -17.88
CA ARG A 191 -8.09 -13.50 -17.11
C ARG A 191 -8.12 -13.27 -15.61
N ARG A 192 -9.01 -12.38 -15.15
CA ARG A 192 -9.09 -11.95 -13.75
C ARG A 192 -9.32 -13.09 -12.75
N ARG A 193 -10.04 -14.16 -13.13
CA ARG A 193 -10.43 -15.24 -12.20
C ARG A 193 -9.28 -16.17 -11.79
N ASN A 194 -8.35 -16.47 -12.69
CA ASN A 194 -7.31 -17.49 -12.49
C ASN A 194 -6.04 -17.28 -13.33
N GLY A 195 -5.91 -16.14 -14.02
CA GLY A 195 -4.73 -15.84 -14.84
C GLY A 195 -3.53 -15.38 -14.03
N GLY A 196 -3.73 -15.01 -12.77
CA GLY A 196 -2.73 -14.40 -11.92
C GLY A 196 -1.52 -15.27 -11.69
N ILE A 197 -0.36 -14.62 -11.68
CA ILE A 197 0.95 -15.25 -11.56
C ILE A 197 1.84 -14.53 -10.56
N ILE A 198 2.87 -15.26 -10.11
CA ILE A 198 4.03 -14.72 -9.42
C ILE A 198 5.27 -15.08 -10.22
N ILE A 199 6.14 -14.10 -10.43
CA ILE A 199 7.38 -14.26 -11.19
C ILE A 199 8.56 -14.05 -10.26
N ASP A 200 9.55 -14.95 -10.31
CA ASP A 200 10.87 -14.72 -9.73
C ASP A 200 11.70 -13.88 -10.71
N ILE A 201 12.15 -12.70 -10.28
CA ILE A 201 12.79 -11.71 -11.13
C ILE A 201 14.14 -12.21 -11.67
N GLU A 202 14.88 -12.95 -10.85
CA GLU A 202 16.26 -13.38 -11.14
C GLU A 202 16.28 -14.50 -12.18
N SER A 203 15.41 -15.49 -12.01
CA SER A 203 15.27 -16.62 -12.96
C SER A 203 14.36 -16.29 -14.15
N ASN A 204 13.48 -15.29 -14.03
CA ASN A 204 12.33 -15.07 -14.91
C ASN A 204 11.29 -16.21 -14.90
N ASP A 205 11.38 -17.15 -13.96
CA ASP A 205 10.45 -18.26 -13.88
C ASP A 205 9.12 -17.85 -13.24
N ILE A 206 8.04 -18.47 -13.72
CA ILE A 206 6.71 -18.31 -13.14
C ILE A 206 6.59 -19.26 -11.94
N ALA A 207 6.79 -18.72 -10.74
CA ALA A 207 6.79 -19.47 -9.50
C ALA A 207 5.40 -19.98 -9.10
N VAL A 208 4.33 -19.24 -9.43
CA VAL A 208 2.94 -19.61 -9.12
C VAL A 208 2.02 -19.18 -10.25
N THR A 209 0.97 -19.97 -10.50
CA THR A 209 -0.13 -19.67 -11.44
C THR A 209 -1.48 -19.91 -10.78
N GLY A 210 -2.57 -19.54 -11.45
CA GLY A 210 -3.93 -19.87 -11.00
C GLY A 210 -4.51 -18.90 -9.97
N LEU A 211 -3.82 -17.80 -9.67
CA LEU A 211 -4.29 -16.78 -8.73
C LEU A 211 -5.34 -15.87 -9.38
N SER A 212 -6.19 -15.27 -8.56
CA SER A 212 -7.23 -14.34 -8.98
C SER A 212 -6.79 -12.92 -8.60
N MET A 213 -6.29 -12.18 -9.59
CA MET A 213 -5.77 -10.80 -9.43
C MET A 213 -4.82 -10.65 -8.22
N PRO A 214 -3.71 -11.39 -8.15
CA PRO A 214 -2.83 -11.36 -6.99
C PRO A 214 -2.20 -9.99 -6.79
N HIS A 215 -2.03 -9.57 -5.53
CA HIS A 215 -1.51 -8.25 -5.19
C HIS A 215 -0.61 -8.25 -3.94
N SER A 216 0.14 -7.16 -3.77
CA SER A 216 0.95 -6.82 -2.59
C SER A 216 1.81 -7.99 -2.08
N PRO A 217 2.68 -8.58 -2.92
CA PRO A 217 3.58 -9.62 -2.48
C PRO A 217 4.59 -9.04 -1.47
N ARG A 218 4.87 -9.76 -0.39
CA ARG A 218 5.80 -9.35 0.66
C ARG A 218 6.63 -10.55 1.09
N TRP A 219 7.95 -10.37 1.21
CA TRP A 219 8.79 -11.35 1.89
C TRP A 219 8.78 -11.05 3.38
N TYR A 220 8.33 -12.01 4.19
CA TYR A 220 8.23 -11.81 5.64
C TYR A 220 8.33 -13.15 6.38
N GLN A 221 9.19 -13.21 7.41
CA GLN A 221 9.48 -14.43 8.16
C GLN A 221 9.74 -15.65 7.25
N ASP A 222 10.69 -15.48 6.32
CA ASP A 222 11.17 -16.51 5.37
C ASP A 222 10.08 -17.12 4.49
N LYS A 223 9.01 -16.37 4.24
CA LYS A 223 7.91 -16.75 3.34
C LYS A 223 7.56 -15.61 2.39
N LEU A 224 7.13 -15.99 1.19
CA LEU A 224 6.50 -15.07 0.25
C LEU A 224 5.00 -15.03 0.53
N TRP A 225 4.54 -13.93 1.14
CA TRP A 225 3.13 -13.66 1.41
C TRP A 225 2.49 -12.90 0.27
N VAL A 226 1.24 -13.23 -0.07
CA VAL A 226 0.52 -12.64 -1.20
C VAL A 226 -0.96 -12.52 -0.86
N LEU A 227 -1.61 -11.50 -1.42
CA LEU A 227 -3.06 -11.35 -1.42
C LEU A 227 -3.63 -11.96 -2.70
N ASN A 228 -4.55 -12.91 -2.57
CA ASN A 228 -5.32 -13.47 -3.70
C ASN A 228 -6.64 -12.70 -3.82
N SER A 229 -6.54 -11.49 -4.39
CA SER A 229 -7.52 -10.42 -4.20
C SER A 229 -8.91 -10.74 -4.72
N GLY A 230 -9.02 -11.41 -5.87
CA GLY A 230 -10.30 -11.80 -6.44
C GLY A 230 -11.01 -12.95 -5.69
N ARG A 231 -10.39 -13.48 -4.63
CA ARG A 231 -11.00 -14.43 -3.69
C ARG A 231 -11.05 -13.91 -2.24
N GLY A 232 -10.51 -12.72 -1.99
CA GLY A 232 -10.46 -12.14 -0.65
C GLY A 232 -9.56 -12.93 0.32
N GLU A 233 -8.47 -13.55 -0.15
CA GLU A 233 -7.65 -14.43 0.70
C GLU A 233 -6.27 -13.80 0.98
N LEU A 234 -5.85 -13.88 2.24
CA LEU A 234 -4.44 -13.72 2.64
C LEU A 234 -3.80 -15.12 2.71
N GLY A 235 -2.59 -15.25 2.19
CA GLY A 235 -1.85 -16.50 2.26
C GLY A 235 -0.37 -16.34 1.96
N TYR A 236 0.33 -17.47 1.90
CA TYR A 236 1.74 -17.54 1.51
C TYR A 236 1.95 -18.57 0.40
N VAL A 237 3.05 -18.43 -0.31
CA VAL A 237 3.48 -19.36 -1.35
C VAL A 237 4.39 -20.41 -0.73
N ASP A 238 4.02 -21.66 -0.94
CA ASP A 238 4.90 -22.81 -0.78
C ASP A 238 5.74 -22.90 -2.06
N LEU A 239 6.97 -22.37 -2.00
CA LEU A 239 7.86 -22.23 -3.17
C LEU A 239 8.34 -23.57 -3.72
N GLU A 240 8.37 -24.63 -2.91
CA GLU A 240 8.75 -25.97 -3.36
C GLU A 240 7.65 -26.58 -4.24
N SER A 241 6.39 -26.43 -3.83
CA SER A 241 5.26 -26.96 -4.61
C SER A 241 4.65 -25.99 -5.62
N GLY A 242 5.04 -24.70 -5.59
CA GLY A 242 4.47 -23.64 -6.42
C GLY A 242 3.00 -23.32 -6.09
N LYS A 243 2.56 -23.61 -4.85
CA LYS A 243 1.14 -23.49 -4.46
C LYS A 243 0.91 -22.37 -3.47
N PHE A 244 -0.18 -21.64 -3.68
CA PHE A 244 -0.71 -20.70 -2.71
C PHE A 244 -1.44 -21.43 -1.58
N ARG A 245 -1.11 -21.06 -0.34
CA ARG A 245 -1.73 -21.56 0.90
C ARG A 245 -2.49 -20.41 1.56
N ALA A 246 -3.81 -20.39 1.36
CA ALA A 246 -4.67 -19.44 2.05
C ALA A 246 -4.68 -19.71 3.55
N ILE A 247 -4.55 -18.65 4.36
CA ILE A 247 -4.62 -18.73 5.83
C ILE A 247 -5.84 -18.01 6.39
N ALA A 248 -6.34 -16.98 5.70
CA ALA A 248 -7.48 -16.18 6.16
C ALA A 248 -8.33 -15.70 5.00
N PHE A 249 -9.64 -15.61 5.23
CA PHE A 249 -10.60 -14.96 4.33
C PHE A 249 -10.97 -13.59 4.86
N CYS A 250 -10.91 -12.60 3.99
CA CYS A 250 -11.26 -11.21 4.21
C CYS A 250 -12.49 -10.88 3.35
N PRO A 251 -13.59 -10.37 3.94
CA PRO A 251 -14.82 -10.06 3.22
C PRO A 251 -14.70 -8.75 2.41
N GLY A 252 -13.85 -8.74 1.39
CA GLY A 252 -13.60 -7.61 0.51
C GLY A 252 -12.45 -7.92 -0.47
N TYR A 253 -12.31 -7.09 -1.51
CA TYR A 253 -11.17 -7.19 -2.41
C TYR A 253 -9.92 -6.76 -1.62
N VAL A 254 -9.01 -7.69 -1.36
CA VAL A 254 -7.85 -7.41 -0.52
C VAL A 254 -6.75 -6.71 -1.31
N ARG A 255 -6.22 -5.62 -0.78
CA ARG A 255 -5.14 -4.84 -1.38
C ARG A 255 -4.40 -4.04 -0.33
N GLY A 256 -3.07 -3.95 -0.47
CA GLY A 256 -2.20 -3.42 0.57
C GLY A 256 -1.95 -4.47 1.65
N LEU A 257 -0.68 -4.78 1.86
CA LEU A 257 -0.23 -5.77 2.82
C LEU A 257 1.04 -5.25 3.50
N ALA A 258 0.97 -5.17 4.83
CA ALA A 258 2.13 -4.91 5.68
C ALA A 258 2.16 -5.90 6.83
N PHE A 259 3.33 -6.03 7.46
CA PHE A 259 3.52 -6.92 8.59
C PHE A 259 4.08 -6.17 9.79
N TRP A 260 3.68 -6.61 10.98
CA TRP A 260 4.25 -6.21 12.25
C TRP A 260 4.30 -7.43 13.15
N GLN A 261 5.50 -7.85 13.57
CA GLN A 261 5.71 -9.05 14.39
C GLN A 261 4.96 -10.28 13.82
N ASN A 262 3.92 -10.76 14.50
CA ASN A 262 3.13 -11.92 14.07
C ASN A 262 1.81 -11.54 13.41
N TRP A 263 1.64 -10.28 13.02
CA TRP A 263 0.40 -9.76 12.46
C TRP A 263 0.58 -9.29 11.02
N ALA A 264 -0.32 -9.75 10.16
CA ALA A 264 -0.55 -9.16 8.85
C ALA A 264 -1.62 -8.07 8.97
N ILE A 265 -1.34 -6.91 8.38
CA ILE A 265 -2.27 -5.79 8.27
C ILE A 265 -2.70 -5.72 6.81
N VAL A 266 -3.96 -6.05 6.57
CA VAL A 266 -4.54 -6.23 5.23
C VAL A 266 -5.56 -5.13 4.97
N GLY A 267 -5.42 -4.43 3.85
CA GLY A 267 -6.43 -3.50 3.37
C GLY A 267 -7.54 -4.21 2.59
N LEU A 268 -8.77 -3.76 2.76
CA LEU A 268 -9.97 -4.29 2.11
C LEU A 268 -10.69 -3.17 1.38
N SER A 269 -11.25 -3.53 0.23
CA SER A 269 -12.03 -2.65 -0.62
C SER A 269 -13.38 -3.26 -0.95
N LYS A 270 -14.42 -2.42 -0.99
CA LYS A 270 -15.71 -2.82 -1.55
C LYS A 270 -15.60 -2.95 -3.07
N PRO A 271 -16.39 -3.82 -3.71
CA PRO A 271 -16.53 -3.82 -5.16
C PRO A 271 -16.89 -2.43 -5.67
N ARG A 272 -16.19 -1.96 -6.71
CA ARG A 272 -16.44 -0.66 -7.32
C ARG A 272 -17.76 -0.74 -8.08
N GLY A 273 -18.85 -0.19 -7.53
CA GLY A 273 -20.16 -0.18 -8.18
C GLY A 273 -20.07 0.39 -9.61
N GLY A 274 -20.41 -0.41 -10.61
CA GLY A 274 -20.36 -0.03 -12.03
C GLY A 274 -19.05 -0.34 -12.77
N ASP A 275 -17.96 -0.68 -12.07
CA ASP A 275 -16.69 -1.06 -12.70
C ASP A 275 -16.68 -2.58 -13.01
N LYS A 276 -16.72 -2.93 -14.30
CA LYS A 276 -16.68 -4.33 -14.76
C LYS A 276 -15.38 -5.04 -14.37
N THR A 277 -14.34 -4.30 -14.01
CA THR A 277 -13.01 -4.83 -13.66
C THR A 277 -13.01 -5.59 -12.34
N PHE A 278 -13.91 -5.28 -11.40
CA PHE A 278 -13.94 -5.89 -10.06
C PHE A 278 -15.22 -6.70 -9.79
N SER A 279 -16.09 -6.85 -10.78
CA SER A 279 -17.29 -7.68 -10.70
C SER A 279 -17.09 -9.05 -11.36
N GLY A 280 -17.85 -10.05 -10.90
CA GLY A 280 -17.80 -11.41 -11.46
C GLY A 280 -16.58 -12.22 -11.02
N LEU A 281 -15.96 -11.81 -9.92
CA LEU A 281 -14.89 -12.53 -9.25
C LEU A 281 -15.48 -13.58 -8.31
N GLU A 282 -14.70 -14.60 -7.97
CA GLU A 282 -15.13 -15.65 -7.05
C GLU A 282 -15.41 -15.11 -5.63
N LEU A 283 -14.85 -13.95 -5.28
CA LEU A 283 -15.17 -13.22 -4.07
C LEU A 283 -16.68 -13.01 -3.87
N ASP A 284 -17.43 -12.67 -4.93
CA ASP A 284 -18.88 -12.44 -4.85
C ASP A 284 -19.60 -13.72 -4.39
N GLU A 285 -19.21 -14.87 -4.94
CA GLU A 285 -19.74 -16.19 -4.59
C GLU A 285 -19.37 -16.58 -3.14
N LEU A 286 -18.12 -16.29 -2.74
CA LEU A 286 -17.61 -16.59 -1.39
C LEU A 286 -18.28 -15.74 -0.31
N LEU A 287 -18.56 -14.47 -0.59
CA LEU A 287 -19.29 -13.56 0.29
C LEU A 287 -20.70 -14.09 0.57
N VAL A 288 -21.44 -14.47 -0.48
CA VAL A 288 -22.78 -15.06 -0.35
C VAL A 288 -22.72 -16.37 0.44
N LYS A 289 -21.78 -17.26 0.13
CA LYS A 289 -21.62 -18.54 0.83
C LYS A 289 -21.33 -18.38 2.33
N LYS A 290 -20.71 -17.26 2.72
CA LYS A 290 -20.33 -16.95 4.10
C LYS A 290 -21.29 -15.98 4.79
N ASP A 291 -22.40 -15.63 4.16
CA ASP A 291 -23.38 -14.65 4.67
C ASP A 291 -22.71 -13.33 5.09
N ALA A 292 -21.86 -12.81 4.20
CA ALA A 292 -21.05 -11.63 4.46
C ALA A 292 -21.26 -10.54 3.41
N GLU A 293 -21.48 -9.32 3.87
CA GLU A 293 -21.42 -8.11 3.03
C GLU A 293 -19.96 -7.66 2.80
N PRO A 294 -19.64 -7.11 1.61
CA PRO A 294 -18.31 -6.59 1.32
C PRO A 294 -17.97 -5.38 2.19
N ARG A 295 -16.71 -5.30 2.62
CA ARG A 295 -16.21 -4.30 3.56
C ARG A 295 -15.05 -3.50 2.97
N CYS A 296 -14.99 -2.23 3.33
CA CYS A 296 -13.82 -1.38 3.13
C CYS A 296 -13.20 -1.13 4.50
N GLY A 297 -11.88 -1.32 4.65
CA GLY A 297 -11.25 -1.23 5.97
C GLY A 297 -9.92 -1.96 6.08
N ILE A 298 -9.48 -2.14 7.33
CA ILE A 298 -8.25 -2.85 7.68
C ILE A 298 -8.61 -4.07 8.53
N MET A 299 -7.93 -5.18 8.29
CA MET A 299 -7.92 -6.33 9.18
C MET A 299 -6.50 -6.60 9.70
N VAL A 300 -6.39 -6.85 11.00
CA VAL A 300 -5.17 -7.32 11.64
C VAL A 300 -5.34 -8.82 11.88
N ILE A 301 -4.48 -9.63 11.27
CA ILE A 301 -4.59 -11.09 11.23
C ILE A 301 -3.34 -11.69 11.85
N ASP A 302 -3.50 -12.58 12.83
CA ASP A 302 -2.39 -13.40 13.34
C ASP A 302 -1.98 -14.42 12.27
N ILE A 303 -0.74 -14.32 11.81
CA ILE A 303 -0.21 -15.10 10.68
C ILE A 303 0.00 -16.58 11.03
N ASN A 304 0.03 -16.92 12.32
CA ASN A 304 0.19 -18.31 12.78
C ASN A 304 -1.13 -19.07 12.77
N THR A 305 -2.23 -18.36 13.01
CA THR A 305 -3.56 -18.98 13.19
C THR A 305 -4.56 -18.63 12.08
N GLY A 306 -4.32 -17.55 11.34
CA GLY A 306 -5.27 -16.98 10.39
C GLY A 306 -6.43 -16.21 11.04
N ALA A 307 -6.41 -16.04 12.37
CA ALA A 307 -7.47 -15.36 13.10
C ALA A 307 -7.39 -13.83 12.92
N VAL A 308 -8.52 -13.20 12.63
CA VAL A 308 -8.65 -11.73 12.67
C VAL A 308 -8.69 -11.29 14.14
N VAL A 309 -7.64 -10.62 14.60
CA VAL A 309 -7.51 -10.17 16.00
C VAL A 309 -8.03 -8.76 16.22
N HIS A 310 -7.91 -7.89 15.21
CA HIS A 310 -8.50 -6.55 15.22
C HIS A 310 -9.00 -6.16 13.83
N TRP A 311 -9.90 -5.19 13.75
CA TRP A 311 -10.41 -4.68 12.49
C TRP A 311 -10.86 -3.23 12.60
N LEU A 312 -10.88 -2.55 11.47
CA LEU A 312 -11.42 -1.20 11.28
C LEU A 312 -12.16 -1.16 9.95
N ARG A 313 -13.28 -0.46 9.87
CA ARG A 313 -14.14 -0.30 8.69
C ARG A 313 -14.40 1.17 8.42
N PHE A 314 -14.49 1.49 7.14
CA PHE A 314 -14.98 2.76 6.65
C PHE A 314 -16.43 2.62 6.19
N GLU A 315 -17.31 3.48 6.72
CA GLU A 315 -18.75 3.49 6.42
C GLU A 315 -19.21 4.72 5.62
N GLY A 316 -18.27 5.62 5.27
CA GLY A 316 -18.53 6.82 4.48
C GLY A 316 -18.02 6.76 3.04
N VAL A 317 -17.44 7.88 2.59
CA VAL A 317 -16.99 8.08 1.19
C VAL A 317 -15.82 7.17 0.79
N VAL A 318 -15.07 6.64 1.77
CA VAL A 318 -13.95 5.73 1.53
C VAL A 318 -14.47 4.31 1.38
N THR A 319 -14.55 3.86 0.13
CA THR A 319 -14.99 2.51 -0.24
C THR A 319 -13.86 1.60 -0.73
N GLU A 320 -12.64 2.13 -0.84
CA GLU A 320 -11.47 1.43 -1.37
C GLU A 320 -10.20 1.84 -0.61
N LEU A 321 -9.41 0.85 -0.24
CA LEU A 321 -8.00 1.00 0.10
C LEU A 321 -7.13 0.44 -1.01
N TYR A 322 -5.98 1.08 -1.21
CA TYR A 322 -5.07 0.77 -2.28
C TYR A 322 -3.80 0.08 -1.77
N ASP A 323 -2.98 0.77 -0.96
CA ASP A 323 -1.79 0.20 -0.33
C ASP A 323 -1.81 0.44 1.19
N VAL A 324 -1.04 -0.37 1.91
CA VAL A 324 -0.95 -0.38 3.37
C VAL A 324 0.52 -0.55 3.79
N GLN A 325 0.98 0.29 4.70
CA GLN A 325 2.31 0.28 5.28
C GLN A 325 2.23 0.45 6.81
N ILE A 326 3.25 -0.04 7.52
CA ILE A 326 3.42 0.20 8.96
C ILE A 326 4.52 1.25 9.17
N ILE A 327 4.24 2.23 10.02
CA ILE A 327 5.22 3.19 10.51
C ILE A 327 5.48 2.88 11.99
N PRO A 328 6.66 2.33 12.33
CA PRO A 328 7.00 2.02 13.71
C PRO A 328 7.38 3.28 14.49
N GLU A 329 7.22 3.22 15.81
CA GLU A 329 7.55 4.29 16.77
C GLU A 329 6.83 5.61 16.49
N VAL A 330 5.60 5.51 15.97
CA VAL A 330 4.77 6.65 15.58
C VAL A 330 3.32 6.37 15.98
N GLN A 331 2.70 7.31 16.70
CA GLN A 331 1.35 7.21 17.23
C GLN A 331 0.38 8.18 16.57
N ARG A 332 0.83 9.41 16.30
CA ARG A 332 -0.02 10.50 15.84
C ARG A 332 0.69 11.30 14.76
N PRO A 333 0.89 10.74 13.56
CA PRO A 333 1.54 11.48 12.50
C PRO A 333 0.56 12.43 11.81
N MET A 334 1.12 13.52 11.31
CA MET A 334 0.50 14.44 10.36
C MET A 334 1.33 14.50 9.08
N ALA A 335 0.68 14.95 8.01
CA ALA A 335 1.34 15.37 6.77
C ALA A 335 0.81 16.71 6.31
N LEU A 336 1.63 17.51 5.62
CA LEU A 336 1.16 18.70 4.93
C LEU A 336 0.72 18.38 3.50
N GLY A 337 -0.21 19.17 2.99
CA GLY A 337 -0.51 19.22 1.56
C GLY A 337 0.53 20.08 0.82
N PHE A 338 0.57 19.97 -0.50
CA PHE A 338 1.55 20.69 -1.34
C PHE A 338 1.03 22.01 -1.92
N GLN A 339 -0.24 22.36 -1.69
CA GLN A 339 -0.91 23.58 -2.15
C GLN A 339 -1.68 24.25 -1.01
N THR A 340 -1.04 24.39 0.15
CA THR A 340 -1.68 24.91 1.36
C THR A 340 -0.88 26.08 1.93
N GLU A 341 -1.50 26.95 2.72
CA GLU A 341 -0.79 28.08 3.34
C GLU A 341 0.22 27.57 4.38
N GLU A 342 -0.09 26.45 5.05
CA GLU A 342 0.76 25.83 6.05
C GLU A 342 2.13 25.44 5.48
N ILE A 343 2.18 24.89 4.26
CA ILE A 343 3.47 24.54 3.62
C ILE A 343 4.24 25.77 3.15
N ALA A 344 3.56 26.87 2.84
CA ALA A 344 4.22 28.13 2.46
C ALA A 344 4.89 28.81 3.67
N GLN A 345 4.31 28.66 4.86
CA GLN A 345 4.80 29.30 6.08
C GLN A 345 5.77 28.43 6.90
N LEU A 346 5.66 27.09 6.81
CA LEU A 346 6.52 26.18 7.56
C LEU A 346 7.89 26.03 6.90
N ILE A 347 8.83 26.88 7.33
CA ILE A 347 10.23 26.84 6.90
C ILE A 347 11.07 26.07 7.93
N THR A 348 11.77 25.04 7.45
CA THR A 348 12.71 24.24 8.25
C THR A 348 14.10 24.37 7.66
N LEU A 349 15.10 24.64 8.48
CA LEU A 349 16.48 24.85 8.04
C LEU A 349 17.34 23.65 8.41
N GLU A 350 18.22 23.25 7.51
CA GLU A 350 19.29 22.29 7.79
C GLU A 350 20.47 23.04 8.40
N PHE A 351 20.68 22.88 9.71
CA PHE A 351 21.87 23.39 10.38
C PHE A 351 22.90 22.26 10.46
N SER A 352 24.07 22.44 9.84
CA SER A 352 25.21 21.58 10.12
C SER A 352 25.58 21.73 11.61
N PRO A 353 25.95 20.66 12.32
CA PRO A 353 26.55 20.82 13.64
C PRO A 353 27.83 21.64 13.44
N PHE A 354 27.84 22.89 13.91
CA PHE A 354 29.06 23.67 13.98
C PHE A 354 30.04 22.87 14.84
N THR A 355 31.10 22.35 14.22
CA THR A 355 32.29 21.97 14.95
C THR A 355 32.94 23.29 15.37
N ASP A 356 32.64 23.74 16.58
CA ASP A 356 33.44 24.77 17.24
C ASP A 356 34.86 24.19 17.40
N ASN A 357 35.80 24.72 16.62
CA ASN A 357 37.23 24.55 16.82
C ASN A 357 37.72 25.48 17.93
#